data_AF-A0A7K3X0U8-F1
#
_entry.id   AF-A0A7K3X0U8-F1
#
_cell.length_a   1.000
_cell.length_b   1.000
_cell.length_c   1.000
_cell.angle_alpha   90.00
_cell.angle_beta   90.00
_cell.angle_gamma   90.00
#
_symmetry.space_group_name_H-M   'P 1'
#
loop_
_entity.id
_entity.type
_entity.pdbx_description
1 polymer ?
#
loop_
_entity_poly.entity_id
_entity_poly.type
_entity_poly.pdbx_seq_one_letter_code
_entity_poly.pdbx_strand_id
1 'polypeptide(L)'
;MTGAESVAARVPLLNAANMLTGVRLVLVPVFAVTVVASGMTHAGWRMAACLIFVVASVTDLVDGWIARRFGLVTSLGKVADPIADKALTGAALVLLSVQERLPWWVTVVILARELGITALRFWVIRHGVIAASRGGKIKTALQILAITWYLWPMPAALAVVGPWIMGAAVVVTVVTGFDYIAQAFRLRRRTP
;
A
#
# COMPACT_ATOMS: atom_id res chain seq x y z
N MET A 1 10.13 12.62 -49.91
CA MET A 1 9.33 13.23 -48.83
C MET A 1 9.41 12.31 -47.63
N THR A 2 10.13 12.76 -46.60
CA THR A 2 10.60 12.00 -45.43
C THR A 2 9.46 11.75 -44.43
N GLY A 3 8.94 10.52 -44.40
CA GLY A 3 8.08 10.04 -43.31
C GLY A 3 8.95 9.53 -42.17
N ALA A 4 9.46 10.44 -41.34
CA ALA A 4 10.04 10.06 -40.06
C ALA A 4 8.88 9.63 -39.14
N GLU A 5 8.48 8.36 -39.23
CA GLU A 5 7.69 7.73 -38.18
C GLU A 5 8.48 7.87 -36.89
N SER A 6 8.02 8.71 -35.97
CA SER A 6 8.56 8.78 -34.63
C SER A 6 8.33 7.42 -33.99
N VAL A 7 9.37 6.58 -33.99
CA VAL A 7 9.43 5.37 -33.18
C VAL A 7 9.36 5.85 -31.73
N ALA A 8 8.15 5.94 -31.19
CA ALA A 8 7.94 6.23 -29.78
C ALA A 8 8.72 5.16 -29.01
N ALA A 9 9.82 5.58 -28.37
CA ALA A 9 10.71 4.67 -27.66
C ALA A 9 9.89 3.87 -26.64
N ARG A 10 9.67 2.57 -26.93
CA ARG A 10 8.97 1.69 -26.00
C ARG A 10 9.82 1.58 -24.75
N VAL A 11 9.29 2.03 -23.61
CA VAL A 11 9.97 1.90 -22.33
C VAL A 11 10.25 0.40 -22.08
N PRO A 12 11.51 0.01 -21.85
CA PRO A 12 11.85 -1.39 -21.63
C PRO A 12 11.16 -1.92 -20.37
N LEU A 13 10.73 -3.19 -20.43
CA LEU A 13 10.11 -3.89 -19.30
C LEU A 13 11.08 -4.04 -18.13
N LEU A 14 12.37 -4.20 -18.41
CA LEU A 14 13.42 -4.17 -17.39
C LEU A 14 13.88 -2.72 -17.22
N ASN A 15 13.32 -2.03 -16.24
CA ASN A 15 13.73 -0.68 -15.85
C ASN A 15 13.82 -0.59 -14.33
N ALA A 16 14.44 0.48 -13.83
CA ALA A 16 14.69 0.66 -12.40
C ALA A 16 13.42 0.53 -11.54
N ALA A 17 12.27 1.04 -12.02
CA ALA A 17 11.01 0.94 -11.28
C ALA A 17 10.51 -0.50 -11.19
N ASN A 18 10.47 -1.24 -12.30
CA ASN A 18 9.98 -2.63 -12.29
C ASN A 18 10.91 -3.58 -11.51
N MET A 19 12.22 -3.31 -11.49
CA MET A 19 13.16 -4.05 -10.64
C MET A 19 12.88 -3.83 -9.16
N LEU A 20 12.60 -2.59 -8.75
CA LEU A 20 12.24 -2.25 -7.38
C LEU A 20 10.90 -2.90 -6.96
N THR A 21 9.88 -2.89 -7.83
CA THR A 21 8.63 -3.63 -7.61
C THR A 21 8.87 -5.13 -7.45
N GLY A 22 9.75 -5.72 -8.27
CA GLY A 22 10.14 -7.13 -8.16
C GLY A 22 10.84 -7.45 -6.84
N VAL A 23 11.78 -6.61 -6.41
CA VAL A 23 12.43 -6.73 -5.09
C VAL A 23 11.39 -6.65 -3.98
N ARG A 24 10.42 -5.72 -4.05
CA ARG A 24 9.34 -5.62 -3.05
C ARG A 24 8.54 -6.91 -2.94
N LEU A 25 8.17 -7.51 -4.07
CA LEU A 25 7.44 -8.78 -4.09
C LEU A 25 8.21 -9.91 -3.40
N VAL A 26 9.55 -9.92 -3.51
CA VAL A 26 10.41 -10.86 -2.78
C VAL A 26 10.55 -10.48 -1.30
N LEU A 27 10.56 -9.19 -0.98
CA LEU A 27 10.63 -8.73 0.42
C LEU A 27 9.37 -9.06 1.22
N VAL A 28 8.20 -9.20 0.61
CA VAL A 28 6.95 -9.57 1.30
C VAL A 28 7.05 -10.93 2.02
N PRO A 29 7.42 -12.05 1.37
CA PRO A 29 7.57 -13.32 2.06
C PRO A 29 8.73 -13.30 3.08
N VAL A 30 9.84 -12.60 2.78
CA VAL A 30 10.95 -12.44 3.74
C VAL A 30 10.48 -11.71 4.98
N PHE A 31 9.75 -10.60 4.82
CA PHE A 31 9.09 -9.88 5.91
C PHE A 31 8.17 -10.81 6.71
N ALA A 32 7.33 -11.59 6.04
CA ALA A 32 6.39 -12.50 6.68
C ALA A 32 7.10 -13.54 7.56
N VAL A 33 8.12 -14.21 7.02
CA VAL A 33 8.96 -15.16 7.77
C VAL A 33 9.61 -14.49 8.98
N THR A 34 10.12 -13.26 8.81
CA THR A 34 10.78 -12.50 9.88
C THR A 34 9.81 -12.15 11.01
N VAL A 35 8.58 -11.75 10.69
CA VAL A 35 7.52 -11.49 11.70
C VAL A 35 7.13 -12.77 12.43
N VAL A 36 6.95 -13.88 11.72
CA VAL A 36 6.62 -15.18 12.31
C VAL A 36 7.76 -15.65 13.24
N ALA A 37 9.00 -15.63 12.75
CA ALA A 37 10.19 -16.01 13.51
C ALA A 37 10.39 -15.14 14.76
N SER A 38 9.94 -13.88 14.72
CA SER A 38 10.04 -12.99 15.88
C SER A 38 9.15 -13.42 17.05
N GLY A 39 8.06 -14.15 16.80
CA GLY A 39 7.01 -14.44 17.78
C GLY A 39 6.42 -13.17 18.43
N MET A 40 6.70 -11.99 17.87
CA MET A 40 6.51 -10.68 18.51
C MET A 40 7.10 -10.56 19.94
N THR A 41 8.12 -11.35 20.26
CA THR A 41 8.83 -11.35 21.56
C THR A 41 10.34 -11.13 21.39
N HIS A 42 10.94 -11.69 20.33
CA HIS A 42 12.37 -11.55 20.06
C HIS A 42 12.69 -10.18 19.43
N ALA A 43 13.33 -9.30 20.22
CA ALA A 43 13.62 -7.92 19.82
C ALA A 43 14.40 -7.81 18.50
N GLY A 44 15.44 -8.64 18.30
CA GLY A 44 16.26 -8.61 17.08
C GLY A 44 15.44 -8.91 15.81
N TRP A 45 14.64 -9.98 15.84
CA TRP A 45 13.76 -10.35 14.72
C TRP A 45 12.65 -9.31 14.48
N ARG A 46 12.11 -8.71 15.54
CA ARG A 46 11.16 -7.59 15.44
C ARG A 46 11.77 -6.36 14.76
N MET A 47 12.99 -6.00 15.14
CA MET A 47 13.73 -4.90 14.50
C MET A 47 14.00 -5.21 13.03
N ALA A 48 14.42 -6.44 12.71
CA ALA A 48 14.62 -6.87 11.32
C ALA A 48 13.33 -6.76 10.50
N ALA A 49 12.20 -7.26 11.03
CA ALA A 49 10.90 -7.16 10.36
C ALA A 49 10.48 -5.70 10.15
N CYS A 50 10.69 -4.85 11.17
CA CYS A 50 10.44 -3.42 11.08
C CYS A 50 11.28 -2.75 9.99
N LEU A 51 12.59 -3.05 9.93
CA LEU A 51 13.49 -2.49 8.94
C LEU A 51 13.12 -2.92 7.52
N ILE A 52 12.82 -4.21 7.32
CA ILE A 52 12.36 -4.73 6.02
C ILE A 52 11.07 -4.00 5.60
N PHE A 53 10.10 -3.88 6.49
CA PHE A 53 8.84 -3.19 6.21
C PHE A 53 9.06 -1.73 5.82
N VAL A 54 9.86 -0.99 6.58
CA VAL A 54 10.16 0.43 6.32
C VAL A 54 10.90 0.60 5.00
N VAL A 55 11.94 -0.20 4.74
CA VAL A 55 12.70 -0.14 3.48
C VAL A 55 11.79 -0.45 2.29
N ALA A 56 10.97 -1.49 2.38
CA ALA A 56 10.07 -1.88 1.30
C ALA A 56 8.98 -0.80 1.03
N SER A 57 8.48 -0.15 2.09
CA SER A 57 7.49 0.94 2.00
C SER A 57 8.10 2.23 1.45
N VAL A 58 9.30 2.61 1.87
CA VAL A 58 10.00 3.80 1.35
C VAL A 58 10.37 3.60 -0.12
N THR A 59 10.82 2.40 -0.49
CA THR A 59 11.16 2.08 -1.88
C THR A 59 9.96 2.25 -2.82
N ASP A 60 8.71 2.00 -2.34
CA ASP A 60 7.46 2.22 -3.10
C ASP A 60 7.14 3.70 -3.35
N LEU A 61 7.45 4.53 -2.36
CA LEU A 61 7.26 5.96 -2.52
C LEU A 61 8.24 6.52 -3.56
N VAL A 62 9.47 6.01 -3.54
CA VAL A 62 10.54 6.46 -4.44
C VAL A 62 10.34 5.91 -5.86
N ASP A 63 10.07 4.62 -6.05
CA ASP A 63 9.89 4.05 -7.40
C ASP A 63 8.69 4.67 -8.14
N GLY A 64 7.58 4.90 -7.46
CA GLY A 64 6.41 5.55 -8.03
C GLY A 64 6.69 7.00 -8.38
N TRP A 65 7.55 7.69 -7.61
CA TRP A 65 8.00 9.03 -7.95
C TRP A 65 8.92 9.03 -9.19
N ILE A 66 9.91 8.14 -9.24
CA ILE A 66 10.83 7.98 -10.38
C ILE A 66 10.03 7.63 -11.65
N ALA A 67 9.15 6.65 -11.59
CA ALA A 67 8.35 6.21 -12.73
C ALA A 67 7.49 7.35 -13.31
N ARG A 68 6.86 8.15 -12.44
CA ARG A 68 6.06 9.32 -12.85
C ARG A 68 6.93 10.46 -13.38
N ARG A 69 8.11 10.68 -12.81
CA ARG A 69 9.00 11.80 -13.20
C ARG A 69 9.70 11.55 -14.53
N PHE A 70 10.10 10.30 -14.79
CA PHE A 70 10.88 9.92 -15.97
C PHE A 70 10.06 9.19 -17.05
N GLY A 71 8.74 9.09 -16.87
CA GLY A 71 7.86 8.44 -17.86
C GLY A 71 8.09 6.94 -18.03
N LEU A 72 8.64 6.26 -17.02
CA LEU A 72 9.04 4.84 -17.09
C LEU A 72 7.87 3.86 -16.82
N VAL A 73 6.63 4.28 -17.09
CA VAL A 73 5.43 3.52 -16.77
C VAL A 73 5.19 2.43 -17.83
N THR A 74 5.31 1.16 -17.44
CA THR A 74 5.07 0.01 -18.32
C THR A 74 3.68 -0.59 -18.11
N SER A 75 3.19 -1.38 -19.07
CA SER A 75 1.92 -2.12 -18.93
C SER A 75 1.96 -3.17 -17.82
N LEU A 76 3.10 -3.87 -17.66
CA LEU A 76 3.30 -4.83 -16.57
C LEU A 76 3.32 -4.13 -15.21
N GLY A 77 4.05 -3.02 -15.06
CA GLY A 77 4.09 -2.23 -13.83
C GLY A 77 2.70 -1.78 -13.39
N LYS A 78 1.85 -1.31 -14.33
CA LYS A 78 0.45 -0.93 -14.04
C LYS A 78 -0.39 -2.03 -13.37
N VAL A 79 -0.07 -3.30 -13.61
CA VAL A 79 -0.78 -4.45 -13.03
C VAL A 79 -0.08 -4.96 -11.77
N ALA A 80 1.25 -5.00 -11.77
CA ALA A 80 2.05 -5.49 -10.65
C ALA A 80 2.03 -4.52 -9.46
N ASP A 81 2.11 -3.21 -9.71
CA ASP A 81 2.20 -2.19 -8.66
C ASP A 81 0.99 -2.23 -7.71
N PRO A 82 -0.28 -2.27 -8.17
CA PRO A 82 -1.43 -2.34 -7.25
C PRO A 82 -1.50 -3.59 -6.38
N ILE A 83 -0.84 -4.68 -6.81
CA ILE A 83 -0.75 -5.94 -6.06
C ILE A 83 0.37 -5.83 -5.03
N ALA A 84 1.57 -5.42 -5.46
CA ALA A 84 2.74 -5.30 -4.58
C ALA A 84 2.53 -4.25 -3.47
N ASP A 85 1.95 -3.10 -3.82
CA ASP A 85 1.62 -1.99 -2.90
C ASP A 85 0.70 -2.45 -1.74
N LYS A 86 -0.27 -3.32 -2.05
CA LYS A 86 -1.19 -3.87 -1.04
C LYS A 86 -0.68 -5.12 -0.35
N ALA A 87 0.17 -5.92 -1.01
CA ALA A 87 0.66 -7.18 -0.47
C ALA A 87 1.46 -6.96 0.82
N LEU A 88 2.34 -5.96 0.86
CA LEU A 88 3.16 -5.69 2.05
C LEU A 88 2.32 -5.22 3.23
N THR A 89 1.51 -4.17 3.03
CA THR A 89 0.65 -3.62 4.09
C THR A 89 -0.38 -4.64 4.56
N GLY A 90 -0.98 -5.37 3.62
CA GLY A 90 -1.95 -6.42 3.92
C GLY A 90 -1.34 -7.59 4.68
N ALA A 91 -0.16 -8.07 4.27
CA ALA A 91 0.58 -9.10 5.00
C ALA A 91 0.91 -8.63 6.42
N ALA A 92 1.35 -7.39 6.59
CA ALA A 92 1.65 -6.84 7.91
C ALA A 92 0.40 -6.83 8.83
N LEU A 93 -0.75 -6.36 8.33
CA LEU A 93 -1.99 -6.33 9.11
C LEU A 93 -2.51 -7.72 9.47
N VAL A 94 -2.39 -8.69 8.55
CA VAL A 94 -2.79 -10.08 8.82
C VAL A 94 -1.87 -10.69 9.87
N LEU A 95 -0.54 -10.58 9.68
CA LEU A 95 0.43 -11.17 10.59
C LEU A 95 0.37 -10.54 11.99
N LEU A 96 0.17 -9.23 12.09
CA LEU A 96 -0.03 -8.58 13.38
C LEU A 96 -1.30 -9.07 14.09
N SER A 97 -2.38 -9.38 13.36
CA SER A 97 -3.60 -9.96 13.95
C SER A 97 -3.44 -11.43 14.31
N VAL A 98 -2.71 -12.21 13.51
CA VAL A 98 -2.34 -13.61 13.83
C VAL A 98 -1.49 -13.67 15.10
N GLN A 99 -0.58 -12.71 15.28
CA GLN A 99 0.27 -12.59 16.47
C GLN A 99 -0.43 -11.86 17.64
N GLU A 100 -1.76 -11.71 17.59
CA GLU A 100 -2.60 -11.09 18.62
C GLU A 100 -2.23 -9.65 19.00
N ARG A 101 -1.52 -8.94 18.11
CA ARG A 101 -1.14 -7.52 18.30
C ARG A 101 -2.19 -6.56 17.78
N LEU A 102 -3.04 -7.01 16.87
CA LEU A 102 -4.16 -6.25 16.33
C LEU A 102 -5.46 -7.05 16.44
N PRO A 103 -6.58 -6.41 16.80
CA PRO A 103 -7.88 -7.05 16.70
C PRO A 103 -8.24 -7.32 15.23
N TRP A 104 -8.76 -8.51 14.93
CA TRP A 104 -9.12 -8.92 13.57
C TRP A 104 -10.09 -7.95 12.86
N TRP A 105 -10.99 -7.31 13.60
CA TRP A 105 -11.92 -6.35 13.01
C TRP A 105 -11.20 -5.15 12.37
N VAL A 106 -10.06 -4.71 12.92
CA VAL A 106 -9.24 -3.63 12.34
C VAL A 106 -8.69 -4.06 10.99
N THR A 107 -8.07 -5.25 10.93
CA THR A 107 -7.51 -5.83 9.71
C THR A 107 -8.60 -6.00 8.65
N VAL A 108 -9.75 -6.57 9.01
CA VAL A 108 -10.87 -6.78 8.09
C VAL A 108 -11.39 -5.47 7.53
N VAL A 109 -11.63 -4.46 8.37
CA VAL A 109 -12.13 -3.14 7.92
C VAL A 109 -11.16 -2.49 6.93
N ILE A 110 -9.86 -2.50 7.26
CA ILE A 110 -8.84 -1.91 6.39
C ILE A 110 -8.75 -2.65 5.05
N LEU A 111 -8.61 -3.98 5.08
CA LEU A 111 -8.47 -4.79 3.87
C LEU A 111 -9.71 -4.72 2.98
N ALA A 112 -10.91 -4.83 3.58
CA ALA A 112 -12.17 -4.72 2.87
C ALA A 112 -12.28 -3.36 2.16
N ARG A 113 -11.88 -2.27 2.82
CA ARG A 113 -11.85 -0.94 2.21
C ARG A 113 -10.82 -0.87 1.08
N GLU A 114 -9.60 -1.37 1.27
CA GLU A 114 -8.55 -1.30 0.24
C GLU A 114 -8.90 -2.07 -1.03
N LEU A 115 -9.45 -3.28 -0.88
CA LEU A 115 -9.92 -4.10 -1.99
C LEU A 115 -11.20 -3.52 -2.59
N GLY A 116 -12.16 -3.10 -1.75
CA GLY A 116 -13.43 -2.54 -2.17
C GLY A 116 -13.30 -1.26 -3.00
N ILE A 117 -12.44 -0.31 -2.58
CA ILE A 117 -12.19 0.91 -3.37
C ILE A 117 -11.46 0.59 -4.67
N THR A 118 -10.58 -0.42 -4.68
CA THR A 118 -9.91 -0.86 -5.90
C THR A 118 -10.93 -1.42 -6.90
N ALA A 119 -11.80 -2.32 -6.46
CA ALA A 119 -12.87 -2.87 -7.28
C ALA A 119 -13.85 -1.79 -7.76
N LEU A 120 -14.22 -0.85 -6.88
CA LEU A 120 -15.10 0.28 -7.22
C LEU A 120 -14.52 1.14 -8.35
N ARG A 121 -13.21 1.46 -8.30
CA ARG A 121 -12.54 2.22 -9.36
C ARG A 121 -12.57 1.48 -10.70
N PHE A 122 -12.36 0.15 -10.69
CA PHE A 122 -12.48 -0.65 -11.91
C PHE A 122 -13.91 -0.66 -12.45
N TRP A 123 -14.92 -0.74 -11.58
CA TRP A 123 -16.32 -0.72 -11.98
C TRP A 123 -16.74 0.59 -12.64
N VAL A 124 -16.28 1.74 -12.12
CA VAL A 124 -16.65 3.04 -12.68
C VAL A 124 -15.73 3.55 -13.79
N ILE A 125 -14.66 2.83 -14.14
CA ILE A 125 -13.63 3.34 -15.07
C ILE A 125 -14.19 3.76 -16.44
N ARG A 126 -15.29 3.12 -16.88
CA ARG A 126 -15.99 3.44 -18.13
C ARG A 126 -16.81 4.74 -18.05
N HIS A 127 -17.16 5.19 -16.86
CA HIS A 127 -17.97 6.40 -16.61
C HIS A 127 -17.08 7.62 -16.25
N GLY A 128 -15.80 7.40 -16.02
CA GLY A 128 -14.81 8.44 -15.72
C GLY A 128 -13.78 8.00 -14.67
N VAL A 129 -12.79 8.84 -14.42
CA VAL A 129 -11.70 8.55 -13.48
C VAL A 129 -11.95 9.28 -12.16
N ILE A 130 -12.00 8.54 -11.05
CA ILE A 130 -12.05 9.14 -9.70
C ILE A 130 -10.64 9.55 -9.28
N ALA A 131 -10.43 10.85 -9.04
CA ALA A 131 -9.15 11.37 -8.60
C ALA A 131 -8.76 10.86 -7.20
N ALA A 132 -7.45 10.80 -6.93
CA ALA A 132 -6.94 10.45 -5.61
C ALA A 132 -7.23 11.58 -4.60
N SER A 133 -7.88 11.29 -3.47
CA SER A 133 -8.15 12.29 -2.43
C SER A 133 -6.91 12.50 -1.53
N ARG A 134 -6.76 13.72 -0.96
CA ARG A 134 -5.68 14.01 0.01
C ARG A 134 -5.73 13.08 1.23
N GLY A 135 -6.93 12.67 1.63
CA GLY A 135 -7.12 11.70 2.73
C GLY A 135 -6.49 10.33 2.45
N GLY A 136 -6.36 9.93 1.18
CA GLY A 136 -5.65 8.69 0.83
C GLY A 136 -4.17 8.70 1.24
N LYS A 137 -3.49 9.86 1.14
CA LYS A 137 -2.08 10.00 1.55
C LYS A 137 -1.93 9.92 3.07
N ILE A 138 -2.82 10.61 3.79
CA ILE A 138 -2.83 10.61 5.27
C ILE A 138 -3.08 9.19 5.78
N LYS A 139 -4.04 8.47 5.18
CA LYS A 139 -4.32 7.07 5.48
C LYS A 139 -3.05 6.23 5.41
N THR A 140 -2.36 6.26 4.27
CA THR A 140 -1.15 5.47 4.04
C THR A 140 -0.05 5.82 5.04
N ALA A 141 0.17 7.11 5.31
CA ALA A 141 1.16 7.54 6.30
C ALA A 141 0.84 7.02 7.71
N LEU A 142 -0.41 7.10 8.14
CA LEU A 142 -0.84 6.60 9.45
C LEU A 142 -0.73 5.07 9.54
N GLN A 143 -1.08 4.33 8.48
CA GLN A 143 -0.95 2.88 8.46
C GLN A 143 0.51 2.43 8.52
N ILE A 144 1.39 3.01 7.72
CA ILE A 144 2.83 2.71 7.75
C ILE A 144 3.38 3.01 9.14
N LEU A 145 3.07 4.19 9.69
CA LEU A 145 3.52 4.58 11.03
C LEU A 145 3.01 3.61 12.10
N ALA A 146 1.73 3.25 12.06
CA ALA A 146 1.15 2.31 13.02
C ALA A 146 1.85 0.95 12.93
N ILE A 147 1.98 0.37 11.73
CA ILE A 147 2.61 -0.94 11.53
C ILE A 147 4.07 -0.92 12.01
N THR A 148 4.84 0.11 11.64
CA THR A 148 6.20 0.32 12.14
C THR A 148 6.24 0.37 13.66
N TRP A 149 5.29 1.06 14.30
CA TRP A 149 5.19 1.14 15.76
C TRP A 149 4.93 -0.22 16.41
N TYR A 150 4.05 -1.03 15.83
CA TYR A 150 3.76 -2.38 16.31
C TYR A 150 4.95 -3.33 16.15
N LEU A 151 5.66 -3.24 15.03
CA LEU A 151 6.81 -4.09 14.75
C LEU A 151 7.98 -3.75 15.68
N TRP A 152 8.29 -2.47 15.85
CA TRP A 152 9.41 -2.04 16.69
C TRP A 152 9.23 -2.46 18.16
N PRO A 153 10.27 -2.98 18.83
CA PRO A 153 10.20 -3.37 20.24
C PRO A 153 10.19 -2.14 21.17
N MET A 154 9.08 -1.40 21.15
CA MET A 154 8.86 -0.24 21.99
C MET A 154 8.85 -0.62 23.49
N PRO A 155 9.42 0.23 24.37
CA PRO A 155 9.18 0.13 25.81
C PRO A 155 7.69 0.17 26.13
N ALA A 156 7.27 -0.48 27.21
CA ALA A 156 5.85 -0.60 27.59
C ALA A 156 5.11 0.75 27.64
N ALA A 157 5.77 1.79 28.13
CA ALA A 157 5.23 3.16 28.20
C ALA A 157 4.89 3.76 26.83
N LEU A 158 5.61 3.37 25.77
CA LEU A 158 5.39 3.85 24.40
C LEU A 158 4.51 2.90 23.58
N ALA A 159 4.40 1.63 23.98
CA ALA A 159 3.58 0.64 23.28
C ALA A 159 2.08 1.04 23.23
N VAL A 160 1.59 1.75 24.25
CA VAL A 160 0.19 2.23 24.32
C VAL A 160 -0.17 3.23 23.22
N VAL A 161 0.82 3.85 22.56
CA VAL A 161 0.60 4.81 21.47
C VAL A 161 0.16 4.12 20.17
N GLY A 162 0.61 2.89 19.92
CA GLY A 162 0.32 2.14 18.70
C GLY A 162 -1.17 2.02 18.36
N PRO A 163 -2.02 1.60 19.32
CA PRO A 163 -3.47 1.55 19.14
C PRO A 163 -4.11 2.88 18.74
N TRP A 164 -3.61 4.02 19.26
CA TRP A 164 -4.14 5.34 18.90
C TRP A 164 -3.79 5.73 17.46
N ILE A 165 -2.56 5.46 17.04
CA ILE A 165 -2.13 5.70 15.64
C ILE A 165 -2.94 4.80 14.70
N MET A 166 -3.12 3.53 15.04
CA MET A 166 -3.93 2.61 14.25
C MET A 166 -5.42 3.00 14.24
N GLY A 167 -5.96 3.45 15.37
CA GLY A 167 -7.33 3.97 15.44
C GLY A 167 -7.53 5.18 14.52
N ALA A 168 -6.59 6.12 14.52
CA ALA A 168 -6.60 7.24 13.57
C ALA A 168 -6.52 6.75 12.11
N ALA A 169 -5.67 5.75 11.82
CA ALA A 169 -5.58 5.14 10.49
C ALA A 169 -6.92 4.52 10.05
N VAL A 170 -7.62 3.82 10.95
CA VAL A 170 -8.94 3.23 10.69
C VAL A 170 -9.98 4.32 10.42
N VAL A 171 -10.05 5.36 11.25
CA VAL A 171 -10.99 6.47 11.07
C VAL A 171 -10.79 7.12 9.70
N VAL A 172 -9.55 7.47 9.35
CA VAL A 172 -9.25 8.06 8.03
C VAL A 172 -9.59 7.07 6.91
N THR A 173 -9.31 5.77 7.09
CA THR A 173 -9.64 4.72 6.11
C THR A 173 -11.13 4.66 5.81
N VAL A 174 -11.97 4.69 6.86
CA VAL A 174 -13.42 4.61 6.77
C VAL A 174 -14.01 5.88 6.16
N VAL A 175 -13.64 7.06 6.67
CA VAL A 175 -14.13 8.36 6.17
C VAL A 175 -13.82 8.50 4.69
N THR A 176 -12.57 8.27 4.29
CA THR A 176 -12.19 8.35 2.89
C THR A 176 -12.83 7.24 2.05
N GLY A 177 -13.13 6.08 2.63
CA GLY A 177 -13.88 5.01 1.97
C GLY A 177 -15.28 5.47 1.56
N PHE A 178 -16.02 6.11 2.47
CA PHE A 178 -17.32 6.70 2.17
C PHE A 178 -17.23 7.79 1.10
N ASP A 179 -16.22 8.66 1.17
CA ASP A 179 -16.01 9.70 0.15
C ASP A 179 -15.83 9.11 -1.26
N TYR A 180 -15.09 8.00 -1.38
CA TYR A 180 -14.90 7.31 -2.66
C TYR A 180 -16.20 6.70 -3.19
N ILE A 181 -16.97 6.06 -2.31
CA ILE A 181 -18.27 5.48 -2.67
C ILE A 181 -19.22 6.56 -3.16
N ALA A 182 -19.33 7.68 -2.43
CA ALA A 182 -20.16 8.82 -2.82
C ALA A 182 -19.74 9.39 -4.19
N GLN A 183 -18.43 9.54 -4.44
CA GLN A 183 -17.92 9.99 -5.74
C GLN A 183 -18.26 9.03 -6.88
N ALA A 184 -18.15 7.72 -6.65
CA ALA A 184 -18.50 6.70 -7.65
C ALA A 184 -19.98 6.76 -8.04
N PHE A 185 -20.89 6.88 -7.05
CA PHE A 185 -22.31 7.02 -7.33
C PHE A 185 -22.66 8.32 -8.06
N ARG A 186 -22.02 9.45 -7.69
CA ARG A 186 -22.21 10.73 -8.39
C ARG A 186 -21.74 10.67 -9.84
N LEU A 187 -20.62 9.99 -10.10
CA LEU A 187 -20.08 9.81 -11.44
C LEU A 187 -21.05 9.00 -12.32
N ARG A 188 -21.53 7.86 -11.81
CA ARG A 188 -22.48 7.01 -12.54
C ARG A 188 -23.81 7.70 -12.84
N ARG A 189 -24.29 8.59 -11.96
CA ARG A 189 -25.53 9.36 -12.20
C ARG A 189 -25.40 10.45 -13.26
N ARG A 190 -24.18 10.86 -13.62
CA ARG A 190 -23.93 11.93 -14.60
C ARG A 190 -23.68 11.42 -16.02
N THR A 191 -23.48 10.12 -16.18
CA THR A 191 -23.32 9.48 -17.49
C THR A 191 -24.65 8.78 -17.82
N PRO A 192 -25.36 9.19 -18.89
CA PRO A 192 -26.63 8.57 -19.28
C PRO A 192 -26.45 7.12 -19.72
#